data_AF-A0A352NCT7-F1
#
_entry.id   AF-A0A352NCT7-F1
#
_cell.length_a   1.000
_cell.length_b   1.000
_cell.length_c   1.000
_cell.angle_alpha   90.00
_cell.angle_beta   90.00
_cell.angle_gamma   90.00
#
_symmetry.space_group_name_H-M   'P 1'
#
loop_
_entity.id
_entity.type
_entity.pdbx_description
1 polymer ?
#
loop_
_entity_poly.entity_id
_entity_poly.type
_entity_poly.pdbx_seq_one_letter_code
_entity_poly.pdbx_strand_id
1 'polypeptide(L)'
;MKSTKEILKFALPAVIENFLQMLMGLSDTFLVTRLGLAAVAGVSLANNIITVYQAIFIALGTILSSVLARKMTGHMLNAGVKLTVLLGGLIGILTAIFTQDLVHFFGGRGEVAALGQTYLLLVGGTIVLLALMTSFGAIIRANGDTRTPMYASFFANIFNLLLSAVLIFGLHMGIVGVALGTIASRALALLYLWKKLKEKNLKPTKTFFTEKISKELIFLTIPAAGERLAMRVGDLVIMVLIITLGNPVFAGNAIGESITQFNYMPAFGLATV
;
A
#
# COMPACT_ATOMS: atom_id res chain seq x y z
N MET A 1 -12.76 -18.75 -22.95
CA MET A 1 -13.26 -18.09 -21.72
C MET A 1 -12.84 -18.94 -20.53
N LYS A 2 -12.26 -18.36 -19.47
CA LYS A 2 -11.94 -19.10 -18.25
C LYS A 2 -13.24 -19.63 -17.62
N SER A 3 -13.23 -20.86 -17.11
CA SER A 3 -14.37 -21.43 -16.39
C SER A 3 -14.64 -20.64 -15.10
N THR A 4 -15.90 -20.53 -14.65
CA THR A 4 -16.27 -19.89 -13.37
C THR A 4 -15.44 -20.43 -12.20
N LYS A 5 -15.09 -21.72 -12.21
CA LYS A 5 -14.21 -22.35 -11.21
C LYS A 5 -12.76 -21.84 -11.28
N GLU A 6 -12.25 -21.55 -12.48
CA GLU A 6 -10.92 -20.98 -12.67
C GLU A 6 -10.89 -19.51 -12.26
N ILE A 7 -11.94 -18.74 -12.60
CA ILE A 7 -12.08 -17.34 -12.19
C ILE A 7 -12.06 -17.25 -10.65
N LEU A 8 -12.88 -18.05 -9.97
CA LEU A 8 -12.93 -18.10 -8.51
C LEU A 8 -11.60 -18.54 -7.88
N LYS A 9 -10.87 -19.49 -8.51
CA LYS A 9 -9.58 -19.97 -8.02
C LYS A 9 -8.51 -18.86 -7.99
N PHE A 10 -8.57 -17.89 -8.90
CA PHE A 10 -7.67 -16.75 -8.92
C PHE A 10 -8.20 -15.54 -8.14
N ALA A 11 -9.50 -15.30 -8.20
CA ALA A 11 -10.13 -14.14 -7.58
C ALA A 11 -10.12 -14.25 -6.05
N LEU A 12 -10.45 -15.44 -5.50
CA LEU A 12 -10.57 -15.62 -4.06
C LEU A 12 -9.28 -15.29 -3.29
N PRO A 13 -8.08 -15.73 -3.71
CA PRO A 13 -6.84 -15.27 -3.08
C PRO A 13 -6.64 -13.76 -3.11
N ALA A 14 -7.02 -13.08 -4.20
CA ALA A 14 -6.91 -11.63 -4.30
C ALA A 14 -7.92 -10.90 -3.40
N VAL A 15 -9.15 -11.43 -3.25
CA VAL A 15 -10.13 -10.96 -2.25
C VAL A 15 -9.54 -11.06 -0.84
N ILE A 16 -8.98 -12.23 -0.50
CA ILE A 16 -8.36 -12.47 0.81
C ILE A 16 -7.16 -11.54 1.02
N GLU A 17 -6.33 -11.32 0.00
CA GLU A 17 -5.22 -10.37 0.09
C GLU A 17 -5.70 -8.95 0.43
N ASN A 18 -6.74 -8.44 -0.23
CA ASN A 18 -7.32 -7.12 0.07
C ASN A 18 -7.90 -7.08 1.49
N PHE A 19 -8.61 -8.12 1.91
CA PHE A 19 -9.11 -8.24 3.27
C PHE A 19 -7.96 -8.22 4.31
N LEU A 20 -6.86 -8.92 4.03
CA LEU A 20 -5.68 -8.91 4.88
C LEU A 20 -5.00 -7.53 4.92
N GLN A 21 -4.98 -6.78 3.82
CA GLN A 21 -4.47 -5.40 3.83
C GLN A 21 -5.33 -4.51 4.73
N MET A 22 -6.66 -4.66 4.69
CA MET A 22 -7.55 -3.94 5.60
C MET A 22 -7.33 -4.34 7.07
N LEU A 23 -7.20 -5.64 7.36
CA LEU A 23 -6.90 -6.14 8.70
C LEU A 23 -5.61 -5.59 9.28
N MET A 24 -4.61 -5.29 8.44
CA MET A 24 -3.36 -4.64 8.87
C MET A 24 -3.64 -3.28 9.51
N GLY A 25 -4.41 -2.43 8.80
CA GLY A 25 -4.77 -1.11 9.30
C GLY A 25 -5.60 -1.15 10.58
N LEU A 26 -6.51 -2.13 10.68
CA LEU A 26 -7.30 -2.34 11.90
C LEU A 26 -6.44 -2.82 13.07
N SER A 27 -5.49 -3.72 12.82
CA SER A 27 -4.58 -4.25 13.83
C SER A 27 -3.65 -3.16 14.38
N ASP A 28 -3.05 -2.36 13.49
CA ASP A 28 -2.23 -1.21 13.88
C ASP A 28 -3.06 -0.19 14.69
N THR A 29 -4.27 0.15 14.23
CA THR A 29 -5.16 1.07 14.96
C THR A 29 -5.52 0.54 16.34
N PHE A 30 -5.85 -0.75 16.45
CA PHE A 30 -6.14 -1.40 17.73
C PHE A 30 -4.97 -1.29 18.71
N LEU A 31 -3.74 -1.56 18.27
CA LEU A 31 -2.56 -1.40 19.12
C LEU A 31 -2.33 0.06 19.51
N VAL A 32 -2.50 0.99 18.57
CA VAL A 32 -2.31 2.43 18.80
C VAL A 32 -3.35 2.99 19.79
N THR A 33 -4.56 2.44 19.85
CA THR A 33 -5.57 2.88 20.84
C THR A 33 -5.08 2.77 22.29
N ARG A 34 -4.17 1.84 22.58
CA ARG A 34 -3.55 1.68 23.90
C ARG A 34 -2.56 2.80 24.25
N LEU A 35 -2.08 3.53 23.25
CA LEU A 35 -1.17 4.66 23.40
C LEU A 35 -1.91 5.99 23.62
N GLY A 36 -3.22 6.04 23.38
CA GLY A 36 -4.07 7.22 23.56
C GLY A 36 -4.66 7.78 22.27
N LEU A 37 -5.68 8.63 22.41
CA LEU A 37 -6.44 9.17 21.28
C LEU A 37 -5.58 10.05 20.35
N ALA A 38 -4.61 10.79 20.90
CA ALA A 38 -3.69 11.60 20.11
C ALA A 38 -2.81 10.74 19.18
N ALA A 39 -2.38 9.57 19.65
CA ALA A 39 -1.62 8.62 18.84
C ALA A 39 -2.47 8.03 17.71
N VAL A 40 -3.74 7.68 17.99
CA VAL A 40 -4.67 7.18 16.97
C VAL A 40 -4.88 8.23 15.87
N ALA A 41 -5.13 9.48 16.27
CA ALA A 41 -5.29 10.59 15.32
C ALA A 41 -4.01 10.83 14.51
N GLY A 42 -2.83 10.80 15.16
CA GLY A 42 -1.54 11.01 14.49
C GLY A 42 -1.22 9.93 13.46
N VAL A 43 -1.41 8.66 13.82
CA VAL A 43 -1.22 7.52 12.91
C VAL A 43 -2.24 7.54 11.77
N SER A 44 -3.50 7.86 12.06
CA SER A 44 -4.54 7.97 11.03
C SER A 44 -4.21 9.07 10.00
N LEU A 45 -3.77 10.24 10.47
CA LEU A 45 -3.34 11.33 9.60
C LEU A 45 -2.15 10.93 8.72
N ALA A 46 -1.13 10.30 9.31
CA ALA A 46 0.01 9.79 8.55
C ALA A 46 -0.40 8.72 7.52
N ASN A 47 -1.34 7.84 7.88
CA ASN A 47 -1.88 6.83 6.97
C ASN A 47 -2.64 7.45 5.80
N ASN A 48 -3.39 8.54 5.99
CA ASN A 48 -4.03 9.24 4.88
C ASN A 48 -3.01 9.71 3.82
N ILE A 49 -1.86 10.22 4.27
CA ILE A 49 -0.75 10.60 3.39
C ILE A 49 -0.18 9.36 2.68
N ILE A 50 0.06 8.28 3.43
CA ILE A 50 0.57 7.01 2.89
C ILE A 50 -0.39 6.42 1.84
N THR A 51 -1.71 6.52 2.02
CA THR A 51 -2.70 6.05 1.04
C THR A 51 -2.61 6.80 -0.29
N VAL A 52 -2.28 8.10 -0.28
CA VAL A 52 -1.99 8.85 -1.51
C VAL A 52 -0.79 8.25 -2.25
N TYR A 53 0.28 7.92 -1.53
CA TYR A 53 1.45 7.26 -2.12
C TYR A 53 1.10 5.88 -2.67
N GLN A 54 0.29 5.12 -1.93
CA GLN A 54 -0.17 3.80 -2.33
C GLN A 54 -0.96 3.85 -3.65
N ALA A 55 -1.76 4.89 -3.89
CA ALA A 55 -2.50 5.08 -5.14
C ALA A 55 -1.56 5.11 -6.37
N ILE A 56 -0.41 5.79 -6.25
CA ILE A 56 0.62 5.87 -7.29
C ILE A 56 1.25 4.49 -7.53
N PHE A 57 1.55 3.73 -6.46
CA PHE A 57 2.15 2.41 -6.60
C PHE A 57 1.18 1.37 -7.14
N ILE A 58 -0.12 1.49 -6.84
CA ILE A 58 -1.17 0.66 -7.45
C ILE A 58 -1.23 0.92 -8.96
N ALA A 59 -1.22 2.19 -9.38
CA ALA A 59 -1.18 2.55 -10.81
C ALA A 59 0.03 1.93 -11.51
N LEU A 60 1.23 2.09 -10.94
CA LEU A 60 2.45 1.49 -11.47
C LEU A 60 2.34 -0.04 -11.52
N GLY A 61 1.86 -0.68 -10.46
CA GLY A 61 1.62 -2.12 -10.40
C GLY A 61 0.68 -2.61 -11.50
N THR A 62 -0.42 -1.90 -11.75
CA THR A 62 -1.36 -2.21 -12.84
C THR A 62 -0.68 -2.14 -14.21
N ILE A 63 0.16 -1.13 -14.47
CA ILE A 63 0.91 -1.03 -15.72
C ILE A 63 1.88 -2.22 -15.86
N LEU A 64 2.62 -2.56 -14.81
CA LEU A 64 3.54 -3.71 -14.81
C LEU A 64 2.82 -5.02 -15.07
N SER A 65 1.68 -5.25 -14.42
CA SER A 65 0.82 -6.41 -14.69
C SER A 65 0.36 -6.45 -16.15
N SER A 66 -0.07 -5.31 -16.72
CA SER A 66 -0.55 -5.25 -18.10
C SER A 66 0.56 -5.54 -19.13
N VAL A 67 1.76 -5.03 -18.88
CA VAL A 67 2.94 -5.24 -19.74
C VAL A 67 3.36 -6.71 -19.71
N LEU A 68 3.36 -7.33 -18.52
CA LEU A 68 3.66 -8.75 -18.37
C LEU A 68 2.60 -9.63 -19.04
N ALA A 69 1.31 -9.28 -18.91
CA ALA A 69 0.21 -9.99 -19.55
C ALA A 69 0.29 -9.95 -21.08
N ARG A 70 0.84 -8.87 -21.66
CA ARG A 70 1.14 -8.75 -23.09
C ARG A 70 2.39 -9.54 -23.53
N LYS A 71 2.99 -10.36 -22.65
CA LYS A 71 4.24 -11.12 -22.87
C LYS A 71 5.44 -10.26 -23.28
N MET A 72 5.47 -8.99 -22.90
CA MET A 72 6.60 -8.12 -23.22
C MET A 72 7.84 -8.47 -22.37
N THR A 73 9.01 -8.36 -23.01
CA THR A 73 10.33 -8.90 -22.62
C THR A 73 10.81 -8.53 -21.21
N GLY A 74 11.79 -9.31 -20.68
CA GLY A 74 12.44 -9.06 -19.39
C GLY A 74 13.04 -7.65 -19.20
N HIS A 75 13.29 -6.92 -20.29
CA HIS A 75 13.69 -5.50 -20.23
C HIS A 75 12.58 -4.64 -19.61
N MET A 76 11.32 -4.82 -19.98
CA MET A 76 10.25 -3.97 -19.44
C MET A 76 10.01 -4.22 -17.95
N LEU A 77 10.23 -5.46 -17.51
CA LEU A 77 10.21 -5.82 -16.09
C LEU A 77 11.34 -5.11 -15.32
N ASN A 78 12.57 -5.11 -15.86
CA ASN A 78 13.69 -4.38 -15.27
C ASN A 78 13.41 -2.88 -15.17
N ALA A 79 12.96 -2.27 -16.27
CA ALA A 79 12.62 -0.85 -16.32
C ALA A 79 11.51 -0.49 -15.32
N GLY A 80 10.52 -1.37 -15.20
CA GLY A 80 9.42 -1.26 -14.26
C GLY A 80 9.87 -1.27 -12.80
N VAL A 81 10.61 -2.29 -12.39
CA VAL A 81 11.15 -2.40 -11.02
C VAL A 81 12.10 -1.23 -10.72
N LYS A 82 12.90 -0.79 -11.70
CA LYS A 82 13.77 0.39 -11.55
C LYS A 82 12.92 1.64 -11.30
N LEU A 83 11.84 1.83 -12.05
CA LEU A 83 10.93 2.96 -11.82
C LEU A 83 10.27 2.88 -10.44
N THR A 84 9.86 1.69 -9.98
CA THR A 84 9.33 1.50 -8.62
C THR A 84 10.33 1.94 -7.55
N VAL A 85 11.60 1.53 -7.66
CA VAL A 85 12.64 1.89 -6.69
C VAL A 85 12.91 3.40 -6.72
N LEU A 86 13.00 4.01 -7.90
CA LEU A 86 13.27 5.44 -8.04
C LEU A 86 12.12 6.30 -7.52
N LEU A 87 10.88 5.97 -7.89
CA LEU A 87 9.71 6.70 -7.39
C LEU A 87 9.50 6.49 -5.90
N GLY A 88 9.59 5.24 -5.41
CA GLY A 88 9.46 4.95 -3.99
C GLY A 88 10.57 5.59 -3.15
N GLY A 89 11.81 5.59 -3.65
CA GLY A 89 12.94 6.25 -3.01
C GLY A 89 12.80 7.78 -3.01
N LEU A 90 12.41 8.37 -4.14
CA LEU A 90 12.17 9.82 -4.24
C LEU A 90 11.05 10.26 -3.29
N ILE A 91 9.89 9.58 -3.32
CA ILE A 91 8.77 9.89 -2.42
C ILE A 91 9.19 9.69 -0.96
N GLY A 92 9.96 8.64 -0.65
CA GLY A 92 10.47 8.40 0.71
C GLY A 92 11.41 9.51 1.20
N ILE A 93 12.36 9.93 0.38
CA ILE A 93 13.29 11.04 0.69
C ILE A 93 12.52 12.35 0.87
N LEU A 94 11.62 12.68 -0.06
CA LEU A 94 10.79 13.88 0.05
C LEU A 94 9.91 13.84 1.31
N THR A 95 9.34 12.68 1.63
CA THR A 95 8.56 12.52 2.87
C THR A 95 9.44 12.76 4.09
N ALA A 96 10.65 12.20 4.15
CA ALA A 96 11.55 12.40 5.27
C ALA A 96 11.96 13.86 5.46
N ILE A 97 12.18 14.59 4.37
CA ILE A 97 12.55 16.02 4.42
C ILE A 97 11.34 16.90 4.80
N PHE A 98 10.18 16.66 4.20
CA PHE A 98 8.99 17.49 4.34
C PHE A 98 7.95 16.91 5.32
N THR A 99 8.36 16.01 6.23
CA THR A 99 7.42 15.32 7.14
C THR A 99 6.58 16.31 7.94
N GLN A 100 7.22 17.35 8.49
CA GLN A 100 6.55 18.37 9.30
C GLN A 100 5.51 19.13 8.49
N ASP A 101 5.90 19.62 7.30
CA ASP A 101 5.03 20.39 6.41
C ASP A 101 3.85 19.55 5.93
N LEU A 102 4.08 18.29 5.57
CA LEU A 102 3.04 17.36 5.15
C LEU A 102 2.02 17.12 6.27
N VAL A 103 2.49 16.85 7.49
CA VAL A 103 1.58 16.63 8.63
C VAL A 103 0.78 17.89 8.95
N HIS A 104 1.40 19.06 8.88
CA HIS A 104 0.70 20.33 9.13
C HIS A 104 -0.29 20.68 8.02
N PHE A 105 0.05 20.39 6.76
CA PHE A 105 -0.82 20.58 5.61
C PHE A 105 -2.08 19.71 5.72
N PHE A 106 -1.93 18.48 6.17
CA PHE A 106 -3.05 17.56 6.45
C PHE A 106 -3.80 17.88 7.76
N GLY A 107 -3.54 19.03 8.40
CA GLY A 107 -4.28 19.51 9.56
C GLY A 107 -3.77 19.04 10.91
N GLY A 108 -2.61 18.36 10.97
CA GLY A 108 -2.01 17.93 12.23
C GLY A 108 -1.58 19.13 13.07
N ARG A 109 -1.94 19.15 14.36
CA ARG A 109 -1.55 20.19 15.32
C ARG A 109 -1.18 19.57 16.67
N GLY A 110 -0.35 20.27 17.45
CA GLY A 110 0.01 19.86 18.82
C GLY A 110 0.61 18.46 18.90
N GLU A 111 0.17 17.69 19.88
CA GLU A 111 0.64 16.31 20.12
C GLU A 111 0.34 15.37 18.94
N VAL A 112 -0.81 15.53 18.28
CA VAL A 112 -1.20 14.75 17.08
C VAL A 112 -0.18 14.96 15.95
N ALA A 113 0.32 16.19 15.77
CA ALA A 113 1.33 16.48 14.77
C ALA A 113 2.66 15.78 15.11
N ALA A 114 3.13 15.86 16.36
CA ALA A 114 4.40 15.25 16.75
C ALA A 114 4.38 13.72 16.59
N LEU A 115 3.28 13.07 17.00
CA LEU A 115 3.09 11.63 16.85
C LEU A 115 2.95 11.23 15.37
N GLY A 116 2.13 11.97 14.61
CA GLY A 116 1.97 11.75 13.17
C GLY A 116 3.27 11.94 12.39
N GLN A 117 4.08 12.93 12.76
CA GLN A 117 5.41 13.17 12.17
C GLN A 117 6.35 12.00 12.43
N THR A 118 6.42 11.51 13.67
CA THR A 118 7.27 10.37 14.02
C THR A 118 6.89 9.13 13.21
N TYR A 119 5.60 8.83 13.12
CA TYR A 119 5.12 7.69 12.35
C TYR A 119 5.35 7.87 10.84
N LEU A 120 5.03 9.04 10.28
CA LEU A 120 5.19 9.33 8.85
C LEU A 120 6.66 9.34 8.44
N LEU A 121 7.56 9.88 9.26
CA LEU A 121 9.00 9.87 8.99
C LEU A 121 9.51 8.44 8.85
N LEU A 122 9.13 7.56 9.76
CA LEU A 122 9.59 6.17 9.77
C LEU A 122 8.94 5.35 8.64
N VAL A 123 7.61 5.32 8.59
CA VAL A 123 6.84 4.46 7.66
C VAL A 123 6.79 5.06 6.25
N GLY A 124 6.63 6.38 6.15
CA GLY A 124 6.65 7.13 4.88
C GLY A 124 8.07 7.34 4.35
N GLY A 125 9.08 7.52 5.20
CA GLY A 125 10.48 7.55 4.77
C GLY A 125 10.94 6.23 4.14
N THR A 126 10.37 5.10 4.57
CA THR A 126 10.64 3.76 4.03
C THR A 126 9.59 3.28 3.03
N ILE A 127 8.83 4.19 2.41
CA ILE A 127 7.71 3.85 1.51
C ILE A 127 8.12 3.01 0.29
N VAL A 128 9.40 3.02 -0.08
CA VAL A 128 9.96 2.14 -1.13
C VAL A 128 9.66 0.65 -0.87
N LEU A 129 9.57 0.23 0.39
CA LEU A 129 9.19 -1.14 0.75
C LEU A 129 7.75 -1.45 0.31
N LEU A 130 6.83 -0.52 0.57
CA LEU A 130 5.44 -0.63 0.12
C LEU A 130 5.37 -0.63 -1.41
N ALA A 131 6.08 0.29 -2.07
CA ALA A 131 6.12 0.39 -3.53
C ALA A 131 6.56 -0.93 -4.19
N LEU A 132 7.63 -1.54 -3.66
CA LEU A 132 8.14 -2.82 -4.12
C LEU A 132 7.19 -3.97 -3.83
N MET A 133 6.61 -4.03 -2.63
CA MET A 133 5.60 -5.05 -2.30
C MET A 133 4.40 -4.99 -3.26
N THR A 134 3.86 -3.80 -3.51
CA THR A 134 2.74 -3.59 -4.43
C THR A 134 3.10 -4.01 -5.86
N SER A 135 4.28 -3.58 -6.34
CA SER A 135 4.74 -3.89 -7.70
C SER A 135 5.02 -5.38 -7.89
N PHE A 136 5.71 -6.02 -6.94
CA PHE A 136 6.03 -7.44 -6.98
C PHE A 136 4.77 -8.31 -6.85
N GLY A 137 3.85 -7.93 -5.96
CA GLY A 137 2.55 -8.57 -5.87
C GLY A 137 1.81 -8.53 -7.21
N ALA A 138 1.78 -7.37 -7.86
CA ALA A 138 1.14 -7.18 -9.17
C ALA A 138 1.78 -8.02 -10.28
N ILE A 139 3.12 -8.08 -10.32
CA ILE A 139 3.87 -8.92 -11.27
C ILE A 139 3.55 -10.41 -11.07
N ILE A 140 3.57 -10.89 -9.83
CA ILE A 140 3.32 -12.31 -9.52
C ILE A 140 1.86 -12.67 -9.83
N ARG A 141 0.89 -11.79 -9.54
CA ARG A 141 -0.52 -11.96 -9.94
C ARG A 141 -0.68 -12.05 -11.45
N ALA A 142 -0.02 -11.18 -12.21
CA ALA A 142 -0.08 -11.19 -13.67
C ALA A 142 0.50 -12.48 -14.29
N ASN A 143 1.39 -13.17 -13.60
CA ASN A 143 1.88 -14.50 -13.97
C ASN A 143 0.94 -15.65 -13.52
N GLY A 144 -0.28 -15.34 -13.08
CA GLY A 144 -1.27 -16.33 -12.66
C GLY A 144 -1.03 -16.92 -11.26
N ASP A 145 -0.23 -16.29 -10.41
CA ASP A 145 -0.08 -16.71 -9.01
C ASP A 145 -0.66 -15.66 -8.07
N THR A 146 -1.94 -15.79 -7.74
CA THR A 146 -2.62 -14.90 -6.80
C THR A 146 -2.47 -15.32 -5.34
N ARG A 147 -1.91 -16.52 -5.07
CA ARG A 147 -1.72 -17.04 -3.71
C ARG A 147 -0.47 -16.50 -3.04
N THR A 148 0.61 -16.34 -3.79
CA THR A 148 1.87 -15.84 -3.25
C THR A 148 1.73 -14.45 -2.61
N PRO A 149 1.11 -13.45 -3.26
CA PRO A 149 0.89 -12.14 -2.64
C PRO A 149 -0.05 -12.19 -1.43
N MET A 150 -1.10 -13.02 -1.49
CA MET A 150 -1.98 -13.28 -0.35
C MET A 150 -1.21 -13.83 0.87
N TYR A 151 -0.35 -14.85 0.68
CA TYR A 151 0.47 -15.39 1.77
C TYR A 151 1.47 -14.36 2.30
N ALA A 152 2.07 -13.54 1.42
CA ALA A 152 2.96 -12.46 1.84
C ALA A 152 2.23 -11.49 2.78
N SER A 153 1.02 -11.05 2.41
CA SER A 153 0.19 -10.19 3.26
C SER A 153 -0.24 -10.88 4.56
N PHE A 154 -0.57 -12.17 4.52
CA PHE A 154 -0.98 -12.92 5.71
C PHE A 154 0.14 -12.99 6.76
N PHE A 155 1.33 -13.44 6.34
CA PHE A 155 2.47 -13.54 7.25
C PHE A 155 2.97 -12.17 7.70
N ALA A 156 2.92 -11.15 6.82
CA ALA A 156 3.25 -9.78 7.20
C ALA A 156 2.33 -9.25 8.30
N ASN A 157 1.02 -9.51 8.20
CA ASN A 157 0.05 -9.10 9.21
C ASN A 157 0.33 -9.72 10.57
N ILE A 158 0.48 -11.04 10.62
CA ILE A 158 0.77 -11.76 11.86
C ILE A 158 2.08 -11.24 12.47
N PHE A 159 3.11 -11.11 11.64
CA PHE A 159 4.41 -10.63 12.12
C PHE A 159 4.35 -9.18 12.61
N ASN A 160 3.65 -8.29 11.89
CA ASN A 160 3.42 -6.91 12.31
C ASN A 160 2.69 -6.86 13.65
N LEU A 161 1.56 -7.56 13.80
CA LEU A 161 0.79 -7.55 15.04
C LEU A 161 1.64 -8.01 16.24
N LEU A 162 2.35 -9.14 16.08
CA LEU A 162 3.19 -9.69 17.15
C LEU A 162 4.37 -8.78 17.47
N LEU A 163 5.10 -8.32 16.45
CA LEU A 163 6.27 -7.47 16.66
C LEU A 163 5.87 -6.11 17.23
N SER A 164 4.86 -5.45 16.67
CA SER A 164 4.33 -4.18 17.20
C SER A 164 3.88 -4.35 18.65
N ALA A 165 3.18 -5.43 19.01
CA ALA A 165 2.78 -5.69 20.39
C ALA A 165 4.00 -5.85 21.32
N VAL A 166 5.04 -6.59 20.92
CA VAL A 166 6.27 -6.75 21.71
C VAL A 166 7.00 -5.41 21.87
N LEU A 167 7.12 -4.61 20.81
CA LEU A 167 7.81 -3.31 20.86
C LEU A 167 7.04 -2.29 21.71
N ILE A 168 5.71 -2.33 21.68
CA ILE A 168 4.85 -1.42 22.45
C ILE A 168 4.80 -1.83 23.93
N PHE A 169 4.50 -3.09 24.24
CA PHE A 169 4.25 -3.54 25.61
C PHE A 169 5.52 -4.02 26.32
N GLY A 170 6.47 -4.59 25.61
CA GLY A 170 7.71 -5.11 26.18
C GLY A 170 8.83 -4.09 26.25
N LEU A 171 9.01 -3.30 25.19
CA LEU A 171 10.08 -2.28 25.09
C LEU A 171 9.59 -0.84 25.28
N HIS A 172 8.29 -0.64 25.50
CA HIS A 172 7.69 0.68 25.73
C HIS A 172 8.04 1.74 24.65
N MET A 173 8.21 1.30 23.40
CA MET A 173 8.61 2.17 22.29
C MET A 173 7.47 3.03 21.73
N GLY A 174 6.26 2.92 22.30
CA GLY A 174 5.10 3.70 21.88
C GLY A 174 4.85 3.64 20.38
N ILE A 175 4.68 4.80 19.75
CA ILE A 175 4.38 4.92 18.32
C ILE A 175 5.52 4.43 17.42
N VAL A 176 6.77 4.51 17.90
CA VAL A 176 7.94 3.97 17.19
C VAL A 176 7.84 2.45 17.09
N GLY A 177 7.34 1.79 18.14
CA GLY A 177 7.10 0.35 18.14
C GLY A 177 6.12 -0.09 17.05
N VAL A 178 5.02 0.67 16.86
CA VAL A 178 4.05 0.45 15.77
C VAL A 178 4.74 0.61 14.41
N ALA A 179 5.45 1.72 14.20
CA ALA A 179 6.12 2.01 12.94
C ALA A 179 7.17 0.95 12.57
N LEU A 180 8.02 0.54 13.53
CA LEU A 180 9.03 -0.50 13.30
C LEU A 180 8.41 -1.85 12.99
N GLY A 181 7.30 -2.21 13.65
CA GLY A 181 6.55 -3.43 13.32
C GLY A 181 6.03 -3.41 11.88
N THR A 182 5.50 -2.29 11.41
CA THR A 182 5.07 -2.10 10.01
C THR A 182 6.25 -2.17 9.03
N ILE A 183 7.39 -1.57 9.35
CA ILE A 183 8.57 -1.58 8.48
C ILE A 183 9.15 -3.00 8.35
N ALA A 184 9.30 -3.68 9.48
CA ALA A 184 9.87 -5.03 9.51
C ALA A 184 8.96 -6.05 8.82
N SER A 185 7.64 -5.94 9.01
CA SER A 185 6.69 -6.82 8.30
C SER A 185 6.72 -6.59 6.78
N ARG A 186 6.80 -5.34 6.33
CA ARG A 186 6.96 -5.01 4.91
C ARG A 186 8.27 -5.55 4.34
N ALA A 187 9.36 -5.43 5.08
CA ALA A 187 10.65 -5.98 4.68
C ALA A 187 10.59 -7.51 4.55
N LEU A 188 9.99 -8.22 5.50
CA LEU A 188 9.82 -9.67 5.43
C LEU A 188 8.95 -10.11 4.26
N ALA A 189 7.82 -9.43 4.04
CA ALA A 189 6.93 -9.70 2.91
C ALA A 189 7.66 -9.49 1.58
N LEU A 190 8.44 -8.41 1.47
CA LEU A 190 9.27 -8.11 0.31
C LEU A 190 10.30 -9.21 0.04
N LEU A 191 10.99 -9.70 1.08
CA LEU A 191 11.95 -10.79 0.97
C LEU A 191 11.29 -12.08 0.45
N TYR A 192 10.10 -12.39 0.96
CA TYR A 192 9.32 -13.54 0.51
C TYR A 192 8.90 -13.41 -0.97
N LEU A 193 8.35 -12.25 -1.36
CA LEU A 193 7.96 -11.97 -2.75
C LEU A 193 9.17 -12.03 -3.69
N TRP A 194 10.31 -11.48 -3.27
CA TRP A 194 11.56 -11.52 -4.03
C TRP A 194 12.07 -12.94 -4.26
N LYS A 195 12.02 -13.80 -3.24
CA LYS A 195 12.36 -15.22 -3.39
C LYS A 195 11.45 -15.89 -4.43
N LYS A 196 10.14 -15.62 -4.39
CA LYS A 196 9.16 -16.19 -5.32
C LYS A 196 9.32 -15.66 -6.75
N LEU A 197 9.68 -14.40 -6.92
CA LEU A 197 10.07 -13.84 -8.23
C LEU A 197 11.26 -14.57 -8.83
N LYS A 198 12.29 -14.87 -8.01
CA LYS A 198 13.46 -15.66 -8.46
C LYS A 198 13.08 -17.07 -8.89
N GLU A 199 12.26 -17.76 -8.11
CA GLU A 199 11.79 -19.12 -8.43
C GLU A 199 11.02 -19.17 -9.76
N LYS A 200 10.33 -18.09 -10.12
CA LYS A 200 9.54 -17.97 -11.37
C LYS A 200 10.32 -17.38 -12.55
N ASN A 201 11.62 -17.11 -12.42
CA ASN A 201 12.44 -16.40 -13.41
C ASN A 201 11.90 -15.00 -13.80
N LEU A 202 11.14 -14.37 -12.91
CA LEU A 202 10.60 -13.02 -13.06
C LEU A 202 11.46 -11.99 -12.30
N LYS A 203 12.73 -12.30 -12.05
CA LYS A 203 13.65 -11.39 -11.37
C LYS A 203 14.24 -10.37 -12.35
N PRO A 204 14.63 -9.19 -11.86
CA PRO A 204 15.43 -8.29 -12.66
C PRO A 204 16.69 -9.01 -13.20
N THR A 205 16.93 -8.88 -14.50
CA THR A 205 18.03 -9.55 -15.20
C THR A 205 19.35 -8.84 -14.91
N LYS A 206 20.50 -9.44 -15.26
CA LYS A 206 21.83 -8.83 -15.09
C LYS A 206 21.97 -7.45 -15.76
N THR A 207 21.12 -7.14 -16.73
CA THR A 207 21.03 -5.84 -17.41
C THR A 207 20.24 -4.78 -16.64
N PHE A 208 19.76 -5.06 -15.43
CA PHE A 208 18.99 -4.12 -14.60
C PHE A 208 19.70 -2.78 -14.42
N PHE A 209 21.02 -2.77 -14.21
CA PHE A 209 21.77 -1.52 -14.02
C PHE A 209 22.07 -0.78 -15.32
N THR A 210 22.16 -1.49 -16.45
CA THR A 210 22.54 -0.91 -17.75
C THR A 210 21.34 -0.46 -18.59
N GLU A 211 20.16 -1.05 -18.40
CA GLU A 211 18.96 -0.70 -19.15
C GLU A 211 18.38 0.65 -18.70
N LYS A 212 18.10 1.52 -19.68
CA LYS A 212 17.42 2.80 -19.44
C LYS A 212 15.96 2.56 -19.08
N ILE A 213 15.38 3.48 -18.30
CA ILE A 213 13.94 3.46 -18.04
C ILE A 213 13.22 3.64 -19.37
N SER A 214 12.25 2.77 -19.65
CA SER A 214 11.46 2.90 -20.86
C SER A 214 10.57 4.15 -20.76
N LYS A 215 10.72 5.06 -21.73
CA LYS A 215 9.84 6.25 -21.84
C LYS A 215 8.38 5.83 -21.94
N GLU A 216 8.09 4.74 -22.63
CA GLU A 216 6.74 4.16 -22.74
C GLU A 216 6.15 3.86 -21.36
N LEU A 217 6.94 3.27 -20.45
CA LEU A 217 6.46 2.90 -19.11
C LEU A 217 6.16 4.14 -18.26
N ILE A 218 6.94 5.22 -18.41
CA ILE A 218 6.65 6.52 -17.80
C ILE A 218 5.36 7.10 -18.38
N PHE A 219 5.22 7.13 -19.71
CA PHE A 219 4.04 7.66 -20.40
C PHE A 219 2.76 6.87 -20.09
N LEU A 220 2.85 5.58 -19.76
CA LEU A 220 1.72 4.78 -19.29
C LEU A 220 1.43 4.98 -17.80
N THR A 221 2.47 5.19 -16.98
CA THR A 221 2.31 5.34 -15.53
C THR A 221 1.73 6.70 -15.14
N ILE A 222 2.12 7.79 -15.80
CA ILE A 222 1.60 9.14 -15.51
C ILE A 222 0.07 9.23 -15.59
N PRO A 223 -0.61 8.81 -16.69
CA PRO A 223 -2.07 8.89 -16.78
C PRO A 223 -2.74 7.94 -15.78
N ALA A 224 -2.23 6.73 -15.58
CA ALA A 224 -2.78 5.79 -14.61
C ALA A 224 -2.66 6.32 -13.16
N ALA A 225 -1.53 6.96 -12.82
CA ALA A 225 -1.36 7.63 -11.53
C ALA A 225 -2.28 8.84 -11.41
N GLY A 226 -2.43 9.62 -12.48
CA GLY A 226 -3.35 10.75 -12.56
C GLY A 226 -4.80 10.33 -12.32
N GLU A 227 -5.26 9.23 -12.93
CA GLU A 227 -6.58 8.64 -12.68
C GLU A 227 -6.74 8.26 -11.21
N ARG A 228 -5.78 7.52 -10.63
CA ARG A 228 -5.84 7.11 -9.22
C ARG A 228 -5.83 8.29 -8.26
N LEU A 229 -5.06 9.34 -8.55
CA LEU A 229 -5.03 10.56 -7.75
C LEU A 229 -6.33 11.37 -7.92
N ALA A 230 -6.87 11.47 -9.13
CA ALA A 230 -8.14 12.13 -9.39
C ALA A 230 -9.29 11.45 -8.64
N MET A 231 -9.30 10.11 -8.58
CA MET A 231 -10.25 9.37 -7.74
C MET A 231 -10.12 9.77 -6.26
N ARG A 232 -8.88 9.84 -5.72
CA ARG A 232 -8.65 10.28 -4.32
C ARG A 232 -9.14 11.71 -4.08
N VAL A 233 -8.93 12.62 -5.03
CA VAL A 233 -9.47 13.99 -4.93
C VAL A 233 -11.00 13.97 -4.98
N GLY A 234 -11.59 13.13 -5.83
CA GLY A 234 -13.04 12.91 -5.89
C GLY A 234 -13.61 12.46 -4.54
N ASP A 235 -12.97 11.49 -3.89
CA ASP A 235 -13.37 11.00 -2.57
C ASP A 235 -13.37 12.13 -1.52
N LEU A 236 -12.35 13.01 -1.54
CA LEU A 236 -12.27 14.17 -0.66
C LEU A 236 -13.36 15.20 -0.93
N VAL A 237 -13.66 15.49 -2.21
CA VAL A 237 -14.73 16.42 -2.59
C VAL A 237 -16.08 15.89 -2.11
N ILE A 238 -16.36 14.59 -2.30
CA ILE A 238 -17.57 13.95 -1.79
C ILE A 238 -17.64 14.06 -0.27
N MET A 239 -16.53 13.79 0.42
CA MET A 239 -16.47 13.92 1.89
C MET A 239 -16.80 15.34 2.37
N VAL A 240 -16.23 16.38 1.73
CA VAL A 240 -16.52 17.78 2.07
C VAL A 240 -18.00 18.10 1.86
N LEU A 241 -18.59 17.68 0.75
CA LEU A 241 -20.02 17.86 0.49
C LEU A 241 -20.87 17.20 1.58
N ILE A 242 -20.54 15.97 1.98
CA ILE A 242 -21.27 15.25 3.03
C ILE A 242 -21.16 15.94 4.38
N ILE A 243 -19.98 16.50 4.73
CA ILE A 243 -19.81 17.26 5.97
C ILE A 243 -20.73 18.48 6.02
N THR A 244 -20.97 19.16 4.89
CA THR A 244 -21.88 20.32 4.85
C THR A 244 -23.34 19.96 5.13
N LEU A 245 -23.72 18.67 5.02
CA LEU A 245 -25.07 18.17 5.33
C LEU A 245 -25.28 17.90 6.83
N GLY A 246 -24.24 18.08 7.66
CA GLY A 246 -24.31 17.98 9.11
C GLY A 246 -23.83 16.64 9.68
N ASN A 247 -23.48 16.67 10.98
CA ASN A 247 -22.83 15.56 11.67
C ASN A 247 -23.57 14.20 11.60
N PRO A 248 -24.92 14.12 11.69
CA PRO A 248 -25.61 12.84 11.59
C PRO A 248 -25.47 12.18 10.21
N VAL A 249 -25.49 12.98 9.14
CA VAL A 249 -25.35 12.48 7.76
C VAL A 249 -23.93 11.99 7.52
N PHE A 250 -22.93 12.73 8.01
CA PHE A 250 -21.53 12.30 7.95
C PHE A 250 -21.27 11.00 8.71
N ALA A 251 -21.82 10.86 9.93
CA ALA A 251 -21.71 9.63 10.71
C ALA A 251 -22.37 8.44 9.98
N GLY A 252 -23.55 8.64 9.39
CA GLY A 252 -24.22 7.63 8.57
C GLY A 252 -23.39 7.22 7.35
N ASN A 253 -22.79 8.19 6.65
CA ASN A 253 -21.89 7.90 5.53
C ASN A 253 -20.65 7.10 5.96
N ALA A 254 -20.01 7.47 7.07
CA ALA A 254 -18.82 6.77 7.57
C ALA A 254 -19.12 5.29 7.90
N ILE A 255 -20.30 5.01 8.48
CA ILE A 255 -20.78 3.64 8.73
C ILE A 255 -21.07 2.92 7.40
N GLY A 256 -21.76 3.60 6.47
CA GLY A 256 -22.07 3.06 5.15
C GLY A 256 -20.82 2.71 4.34
N GLU A 257 -19.81 3.58 4.33
CA GLU A 257 -18.49 3.36 3.73
C GLU A 257 -17.82 2.12 4.33
N SER A 258 -17.83 2.00 5.66
CA SER A 258 -17.25 0.85 6.36
C SER A 258 -17.90 -0.46 5.90
N ILE A 259 -19.22 -0.51 5.74
CA ILE A 259 -19.95 -1.67 5.23
C ILE A 259 -19.65 -1.90 3.74
N THR A 260 -19.61 -0.83 2.96
CA THR A 260 -19.41 -0.86 1.50
C THR A 260 -18.01 -1.36 1.13
N GLN A 261 -16.99 -1.07 1.95
CA GLN A 261 -15.64 -1.61 1.77
C GLN A 261 -15.62 -3.14 1.78
N PHE A 262 -16.42 -3.80 2.63
CA PHE A 262 -16.58 -5.26 2.58
C PHE A 262 -17.27 -5.73 1.30
N ASN A 263 -18.24 -4.97 0.80
CA ASN A 263 -18.98 -5.29 -0.42
C ASN A 263 -18.12 -5.17 -1.70
N TYR A 264 -17.15 -4.25 -1.75
CA TYR A 264 -16.25 -4.13 -2.90
C TYR A 264 -15.14 -5.19 -2.95
N MET A 265 -14.86 -5.91 -1.86
CA MET A 265 -13.76 -6.88 -1.84
C MET A 265 -13.88 -7.98 -2.92
N PRO A 266 -15.05 -8.62 -3.14
CA PRO A 266 -15.23 -9.58 -4.24
C PRO A 266 -14.99 -8.99 -5.62
N ALA A 267 -15.44 -7.75 -5.85
CA ALA A 267 -15.27 -7.05 -7.12
C ALA A 267 -13.79 -6.76 -7.42
N PHE A 268 -13.02 -6.28 -6.43
CA PHE A 268 -11.59 -6.06 -6.58
C PHE A 268 -10.82 -7.36 -6.82
N GLY A 269 -11.22 -8.46 -6.19
CA GLY A 269 -10.63 -9.78 -6.46
C GLY A 269 -10.86 -10.25 -7.89
N LEU A 270 -12.07 -10.09 -8.41
CA LEU A 270 -12.41 -10.45 -9.79
C LEU A 270 -11.68 -9.59 -10.83
N ALA A 271 -11.48 -8.30 -10.56
CA ALA A 271 -10.76 -7.39 -11.46
C ALA A 271 -9.28 -7.75 -11.70
N THR A 272 -8.73 -8.69 -10.90
CA THR A 272 -7.33 -9.12 -11.02
C THR A 272 -7.12 -10.41 -11.81
N VAL A 273 -8.19 -11.03 -12.34
CA VAL A 273 -8.19 -12.35 -13.01
C VAL A 273 -8.45 -12.26 -14.50
#